data_AF-K1JIJ2-F1
#
_entry.id   AF-K1JIJ2-F1
#
_cell.length_a   1.000
_cell.length_b   1.000
_cell.length_c   1.000
_cell.angle_alpha   90.00
_cell.angle_beta   90.00
_cell.angle_gamma   90.00
#
_symmetry.space_group_name_H-M   'P 1'
#
loop_
_entity.id
_entity.type
_entity.pdbx_description
1 polymer ?
#
loop_
_entity_poly.entity_id
_entity_poly.type
_entity_poly.pdbx_seq_one_letter_code
_entity_poly.pdbx_strand_id
1 'polypeptide(L)' 'MKAGLTEIGSAGLFHEYLQTLGISKPPLTSIEKQWEYKRDERLVAAIQIEASGQPRFYLDARQISMN' A
#
# COMPACT_ATOMS: atom_id res chain seq x y z
N MET A 1 -5.02 -10.97 -8.88
CA MET A 1 -5.83 -9.89 -8.25
C MET A 1 -5.58 -9.96 -6.74
N LYS A 2 -5.04 -8.90 -6.11
CA LYS A 2 -4.87 -8.87 -4.64
C LYS A 2 -6.26 -8.70 -4.03
N ALA A 3 -6.94 -9.82 -3.76
CA ALA A 3 -8.32 -9.82 -3.30
C ALA A 3 -8.46 -8.99 -2.01
N GLY A 4 -9.26 -7.92 -2.07
CA GLY A 4 -9.51 -7.01 -0.93
C GLY A 4 -8.74 -5.68 -0.97
N LEU A 5 -7.68 -5.57 -1.77
CA LEU A 5 -6.97 -4.29 -1.92
C LEU A 5 -7.50 -3.49 -3.12
N THR A 6 -7.73 -2.20 -2.90
CA THR A 6 -8.00 -1.19 -3.91
C THR A 6 -6.71 -0.48 -4.29
N GLU A 7 -6.50 -0.32 -5.61
CA GLU A 7 -5.42 0.50 -6.13
C GLU A 7 -5.72 1.99 -5.90
N ILE A 8 -4.71 2.74 -5.47
CA ILE A 8 -4.80 4.17 -5.22
C ILE A 8 -3.78 4.88 -6.09
N GLY A 9 -4.26 5.84 -6.89
CA GLY A 9 -3.40 6.66 -7.73
C GLY A 9 -2.64 7.75 -6.97
N SER A 10 -2.87 7.90 -5.66
CA SER A 10 -2.24 8.96 -4.84
C SER A 10 -1.30 8.37 -3.81
N ALA A 11 -0.01 8.66 -3.99
CA ALA A 11 1.04 8.32 -3.02
C ALA A 11 0.86 9.05 -1.67
N GLY A 12 0.25 10.24 -1.69
CA GLY A 12 -0.06 11.03 -0.49
C GLY A 12 -1.07 10.31 0.39
N LEU A 13 -2.23 9.95 -0.17
CA LEU A 13 -3.28 9.20 0.54
C LEU A 13 -2.75 7.87 1.10
N PHE A 14 -1.92 7.18 0.31
CA PHE A 14 -1.27 5.97 0.77
C PHE A 14 -0.35 6.22 1.98
N HIS A 15 0.44 7.28 1.95
CA HIS A 15 1.33 7.62 3.06
C HIS A 15 0.57 8.02 4.32
N GLU A 16 -0.44 8.89 4.20
CA GLU A 16 -1.28 9.34 5.32
C GLU A 16 -1.99 8.17 6.00
N TYR A 17 -2.51 7.25 5.20
CA TYR A 17 -3.14 6.05 5.74
C TYR A 17 -2.14 5.18 6.52
N LEU A 18 -0.95 4.93 5.97
CA LEU A 18 0.08 4.18 6.69
C LEU A 18 0.50 4.88 7.99
N GLN A 19 0.63 6.21 7.99
CA GLN A 19 0.93 6.98 9.19
C GLN A 19 -0.18 6.86 10.24
N THR A 20 -1.45 6.89 9.82
CA THR A 20 -2.62 6.69 10.69
C THR A 20 -2.59 5.32 11.37
N LEU A 21 -2.09 4.30 10.66
CA LEU A 21 -1.89 2.96 11.20
C LEU A 21 -0.58 2.78 11.98
N GLY A 22 0.27 3.80 12.07
CA GLY A 22 1.60 3.71 12.70
C GLY A 22 2.61 2.87 11.91
N ILE A 23 2.38 2.66 10.61
CA ILE A 23 3.21 1.83 9.75
C ILE A 23 4.30 2.68 9.10
N SER A 24 5.55 2.36 9.41
CA SER A 24 6.69 2.91 8.69
C SER A 24 6.99 2.06 7.44
N LYS A 25 6.71 2.61 6.26
CA LYS A 25 7.13 1.99 5.01
C LYS A 25 8.61 2.28 4.71
N PRO A 26 9.34 1.35 4.06
CA PRO A 26 10.65 1.65 3.52
C PRO A 26 10.56 2.71 2.40
N PRO A 27 11.67 3.40 2.09
CA PRO A 27 11.74 4.28 0.93
C PRO A 27 11.50 3.48 -0.35
N LEU A 28 10.81 4.08 -1.32
CA LEU A 28 10.44 3.41 -2.57
C LEU A 28 11.67 2.90 -3.35
N THR A 29 12.79 3.60 -3.21
CA THR A 29 14.09 3.23 -3.79
C THR A 29 14.66 1.93 -3.25
N SER A 30 14.23 1.49 -2.07
CA SER A 30 14.62 0.20 -1.48
C SER A 30 13.66 -0.94 -1.81
N ILE A 31 12.56 -0.66 -2.51
CA ILE A 31 11.59 -1.68 -2.92
C ILE A 31 11.96 -2.15 -4.32
N GLU A 32 12.55 -3.35 -4.43
CA GLU A 32 13.01 -3.85 -5.72
C GLU A 32 11.86 -4.27 -6.65
N LYS A 33 10.80 -4.88 -6.11
CA LYS A 33 9.68 -5.39 -6.92
C LYS A 33 8.33 -5.17 -6.25
N GLN A 34 8.23 -5.50 -4.97
CA GLN A 34 7.03 -5.29 -4.20
C GLN A 34 7.34 -5.15 -2.72
N TRP A 35 6.45 -4.47 -2.02
CA TRP A 35 6.39 -4.41 -0.58
C TRP A 35 4.97 -4.72 -0.16
N GLU A 36 4.81 -5.48 0.91
CA GLU A 36 3.52 -5.92 1.41
C GLU A 36 3.53 -5.77 2.92
N TYR A 37 2.44 -5.20 3.46
CA TYR A 37 2.23 -5.08 4.87
C TYR A 37 0.97 -5.86 5.27
N LYS A 38 1.18 -6.81 6.16
CA LYS A 38 0.13 -7.66 6.71
C LYS A 38 -0.08 -7.32 8.18
N ARG A 39 -1.33 -7.18 8.59
CA ARG A 39 -1.77 -7.00 9.98
C ARG A 39 -2.77 -8.10 10.29
N ASP A 40 -2.57 -8.82 11.38
CA ASP A 40 -3.45 -9.95 11.76
C ASP A 40 -3.68 -10.93 10.60
N GLU A 41 -2.58 -11.30 9.92
CA GLU A 41 -2.57 -12.19 8.74
C GLU A 41 -3.31 -11.67 7.50
N ARG A 42 -3.85 -10.45 7.55
CA ARG A 42 -4.53 -9.79 6.43
C ARG A 42 -3.62 -8.79 5.77
N LEU A 43 -3.57 -8.81 4.44
CA LEU A 43 -2.87 -7.80 3.66
C LEU A 43 -3.63 -6.48 3.76
N VAL A 44 -3.00 -5.46 4.33
CA VAL A 44 -3.61 -4.13 4.55
C VAL A 44 -3.07 -3.12 3.56
N ALA A 45 -1.80 -3.22 3.21
CA ALA A 45 -1.16 -2.35 2.25
C ALA A 45 -0.17 -3.12 1.38
N ALA A 46 -0.02 -2.71 0.13
CA ALA A 46 1.03 -3.19 -0.74
C ALA A 46 1.51 -2.07 -1.67
N ILE A 47 2.78 -2.16 -2.02
CA ILE A 47 3.41 -1.36 -3.07
C ILE A 47 3.92 -2.34 -4.10
N GLN A 48 3.64 -2.09 -5.37
CA GLN A 48 4.19 -2.87 -6.47
C GLN A 48 4.93 -1.92 -7.39
N ILE A 49 6.16 -2.25 -7.74
CA ILE A 49 6.91 -1.47 -8.74
C ILE A 49 6.61 -2.10 -10.09
N GLU A 50 5.94 -1.35 -10.96
CA GLU A 50 5.68 -1.78 -12.32
C GLU A 50 6.98 -1.91 -13.11
N ALA A 51 6.97 -2.68 -14.21
CA ALA A 51 8.13 -2.80 -15.10
C ALA A 51 8.61 -1.44 -15.65
N SER A 52 7.72 -0.45 -15.70
CA SER A 52 8.04 0.94 -16.07
C SER A 52 8.72 1.76 -14.96
N GLY A 53 8.97 1.17 -13.78
CA GLY A 53 9.53 1.85 -12.61
C GLY A 53 8.53 2.68 -11.81
N GLN A 54 7.25 2.68 -12.19
CA GLN A 54 6.20 3.43 -11.50
C GLN A 54 5.66 2.62 -10.30
N PRO A 55 5.63 3.21 -9.09
CA PRO A 55 5.04 2.56 -7.93
C PRO A 55 3.51 2.58 -8.01
N ARG A 56 2.89 1.41 -7.85
CA ARG A 56 1.46 1.22 -7.66
C ARG A 56 1.18 0.96 -6.20
N PHE A 57 0.22 1.69 -5.66
CA PHE A 57 -0.15 1.64 -4.25
C PHE A 57 -1.48 0.92 -4.11
N TYR A 58 -1.55 0.00 -3.15
CA TYR A 58 -2.74 -0.79 -2.89
C TYR A 58 -3.05 -0.76 -1.41
N LEU A 59 -4.29 -0.45 -1.01
CA LEU A 59 -4.75 -0.54 0.38
C LEU A 59 -6.06 -1.32 0.47
N ASP A 60 -6.33 -1.90 1.64
CA ASP A 60 -7.61 -2.54 1.89
C ASP A 60 -8.74 -1.50 1.86
N ALA A 61 -9.67 -1.66 0.91
CA ALA A 61 -10.73 -0.69 0.65
C ALA A 61 -11.67 -0.51 1.86
N ARG A 62 -11.83 -1.56 2.67
CA ARG A 62 -12.73 -1.56 3.84
C ARG A 62 -12.24 -0.62 4.93
N GLN A 63 -10.95 -0.30 4.91
CA GLN A 63 -10.35 0.68 5.82
C GLN A 63 -10.42 2.11 5.27
N ILE A 64 -10.58 2.28 3.95
CA ILE A 64 -10.78 3.60 3.32
C ILE A 64 -12.23 4.07 3.50
N SER A 65 -13.20 3.15 3.42
CA SER A 65 -14.64 3.47 3.51
C SER A 65 -15.17 3.70 4.93
N MET A 66 -14.31 3.76 5.95
CA MET A 66 -14.71 4.04 7.34
C MET A 66 -14.63 5.53 7.73
N ASN A 67 -14.59 6.45 6.75
CA ASN A 67 -14.68 7.88 6.99
C ASN A 67 -16.02 8.47 6.55
#